data_AF-A0A562ISK7-F1
#
_entry.id   AF-A0A562ISK7-F1
#
_cell.length_a   1.000
_cell.length_b   1.000
_cell.length_c   1.000
_cell.angle_alpha   90.00
_cell.angle_beta   90.00
_cell.angle_gamma   90.00
#
_symmetry.space_group_name_H-M   'P 1'
#
loop_
_entity.id
_entity.type
_entity.pdbx_description
1 polymer ?
#
loop_
_entity_poly.entity_id
_entity_poly.type
_entity_poly.pdbx_seq_one_letter_code
_entity_poly.pdbx_strand_id
1 'polypeptide(L)'
;MVTASAPGWTFLSNHGHVLVSLAADPDVRIRDIAAQVGITERAVQMIVADLTAAGHVRRERIGRRNRYTVVPDASFRHPLEEHLTVGAFLALVLDRPNRP
;
A
#
# COMPACT_ATOMS: atom_id res chain seq x y z
N MET A 1 16.07 -21.95 3.80
CA MET A 1 16.67 -20.80 4.52
C MET A 1 16.62 -19.62 3.56
N VAL A 2 15.64 -18.73 3.68
CA VAL A 2 15.52 -17.57 2.77
C VAL A 2 16.33 -16.45 3.40
N THR A 3 17.44 -16.09 2.78
CA THR A 3 18.23 -14.92 3.16
C THR A 3 17.43 -13.67 2.82
N ALA A 4 17.05 -12.90 3.85
CA ALA A 4 16.60 -11.53 3.65
C ALA A 4 17.79 -10.74 3.12
N SER A 5 17.90 -10.63 1.80
CA SER A 5 18.78 -9.65 1.16
C SER A 5 18.34 -8.27 1.70
N ALA A 6 19.28 -7.49 2.23
CA ALA A 6 19.00 -6.10 2.59
C ALA A 6 18.32 -5.44 1.37
N PRO A 7 17.20 -4.74 1.54
CA PRO A 7 16.43 -4.27 0.40
C PRO A 7 17.33 -3.37 -0.44
N GLY A 8 17.70 -3.87 -1.63
CA GLY A 8 18.33 -3.07 -2.66
C GLY A 8 17.40 -1.93 -3.06
N TRP A 9 17.90 -1.01 -3.87
CA TRP A 9 17.07 0.10 -4.34
C TRP A 9 15.79 -0.40 -5.03
N THR A 10 14.63 0.04 -4.55
CA THR A 10 13.31 -0.21 -5.14
C THR A 10 12.76 1.07 -5.77
N PHE A 11 11.91 0.92 -6.79
CA PHE A 11 11.28 2.08 -7.44
C PHE A 11 10.20 2.72 -6.55
N LEU A 12 9.39 1.90 -5.88
CA LEU A 12 8.33 2.39 -4.99
C LEU A 12 8.90 2.71 -3.60
N SER A 13 8.39 3.80 -3.02
CA SER A 13 8.59 4.09 -1.61
C SER A 13 7.83 3.10 -0.73
N ASN A 14 8.14 3.10 0.58
CA ASN A 14 7.38 2.32 1.55
C ASN A 14 5.89 2.67 1.54
N HIS A 15 5.51 3.93 1.34
CA HIS A 15 4.10 4.33 1.18
C HIS A 15 3.45 3.65 -0.03
N GLY A 16 4.15 3.58 -1.16
CA GLY A 16 3.68 2.88 -2.35
C GLY A 16 3.49 1.39 -2.10
N HIS A 17 4.48 0.74 -1.47
CA HIS A 17 4.39 -0.69 -1.14
C HIS A 17 3.25 -1.02 -0.16
N VAL A 18 3.03 -0.18 0.86
CA VAL A 18 1.90 -0.35 1.79
C VAL A 18 0.57 -0.14 1.07
N LEU A 19 0.45 0.88 0.21
CA LEU A 19 -0.77 1.13 -0.56
C LEU A 19 -1.14 -0.06 -1.46
N VAL A 20 -0.16 -0.65 -2.15
CA VAL A 20 -0.35 -1.86 -2.96
C VAL A 20 -0.79 -3.04 -2.10
N SER A 21 -0.18 -3.22 -0.92
CA SER A 21 -0.54 -4.31 -0.01
C SER A 21 -1.99 -4.22 0.47
N LEU A 22 -2.45 -3.00 0.82
CA LEU A 22 -3.83 -2.74 1.23
C LEU A 22 -4.84 -2.92 0.09
N ALA A 23 -4.44 -2.59 -1.14
CA ALA A 23 -5.27 -2.78 -2.33
C ALA A 23 -5.43 -4.27 -2.69
N ALA A 24 -4.37 -5.05 -2.52
CA ALA A 24 -4.38 -6.48 -2.81
C ALA A 24 -5.19 -7.30 -1.81
N ASP A 25 -5.16 -6.92 -0.53
CA ASP A 25 -5.95 -7.56 0.54
C ASP A 25 -6.49 -6.52 1.53
N PRO A 26 -7.80 -6.18 1.44
CA PRO A 26 -8.47 -5.24 2.35
C PRO A 26 -8.43 -5.62 3.83
N ASP A 27 -8.26 -6.92 4.14
CA ASP A 27 -8.30 -7.46 5.50
C ASP A 27 -6.90 -7.83 6.03
N VAL A 28 -5.85 -7.41 5.30
CA VAL A 28 -4.45 -7.66 5.64
C VAL A 28 -4.10 -7.09 7.00
N ARG A 29 -3.28 -7.83 7.77
CA ARG A 29 -2.83 -7.37 9.09
C ARG A 29 -1.58 -6.52 8.95
N ILE A 30 -1.47 -5.50 9.80
CA ILE A 30 -0.28 -4.61 9.89
C ILE A 30 1.03 -5.40 9.98
N ARG A 31 1.07 -6.47 10.78
CA ARG A 31 2.25 -7.33 10.91
C ARG A 31 2.65 -8.04 9.61
N ASP A 32 1.66 -8.41 8.80
CA ASP A 32 1.88 -9.14 7.56
C ASP A 32 2.40 -8.15 6.50
N ILE A 33 1.86 -6.92 6.46
CA ILE A 33 2.42 -5.82 5.65
C ILE A 33 3.85 -5.51 6.05
N ALA A 34 4.14 -5.38 7.35
CA ALA A 34 5.47 -5.08 7.87
C ALA A 34 6.51 -6.10 7.38
N ALA A 35 6.16 -7.39 7.46
CA ALA A 35 7.00 -8.47 6.97
C ALA A 35 7.17 -8.46 5.43
N GLN A 36 6.11 -8.17 4.67
CA GLN A 36 6.16 -8.10 3.20
C GLN A 36 7.00 -6.92 2.69
N VAL A 37 6.86 -5.75 3.33
CA VAL A 37 7.55 -4.50 2.93
C VAL A 37 8.96 -4.41 3.51
N GLY A 38 9.27 -5.15 4.59
CA GLY A 38 10.57 -5.13 5.25
C GLY A 38 10.77 -3.92 6.17
N ILE A 39 9.69 -3.45 6.80
CA ILE A 39 9.69 -2.32 7.75
C ILE A 39 9.04 -2.72 9.07
N THR A 40 9.11 -1.84 10.08
CA THR A 40 8.49 -2.12 11.39
C THR A 40 6.96 -1.94 11.34
N GLU A 41 6.24 -2.65 12.21
CA GLU A 41 4.78 -2.46 12.35
C GLU A 41 4.40 -1.01 12.67
N ARG A 42 5.21 -0.32 13.47
CA ARG A 42 5.04 1.10 13.77
C ARG A 42 5.15 1.96 12.51
N ALA A 43 6.11 1.67 11.63
CA ALA A 43 6.26 2.39 10.36
C ALA A 43 5.04 2.17 9.46
N VAL A 44 4.52 0.94 9.35
CA VAL A 44 3.28 0.66 8.62
C VAL A 44 2.11 1.44 9.21
N GLN A 45 1.95 1.47 10.54
CA GLN A 45 0.88 2.23 11.19
C GLN A 45 0.93 3.73 10.88
N MET A 46 2.14 4.33 10.89
CA MET A 46 2.34 5.72 10.51
C MET A 46 1.97 5.96 9.04
N ILE A 47 2.45 5.10 8.14
CA ILE A 47 2.13 5.19 6.71
C ILE A 47 0.62 5.07 6.46
N VAL A 48 -0.05 4.12 7.12
CA VAL A 48 -1.51 3.96 7.02
C VAL A 48 -2.23 5.21 7.53
N ALA A 49 -1.75 5.82 8.62
CA ALA A 49 -2.30 7.07 9.13
C ALA A 49 -2.11 8.22 8.12
N ASP A 50 -0.93 8.34 7.51
CA ASP A 50 -0.64 9.33 6.47
C ASP A 50 -1.57 9.14 5.25
N LEU A 51 -1.70 7.90 4.75
CA LEU A 51 -2.57 7.57 3.62
C LEU A 51 -4.05 7.84 3.94
N THR A 52 -4.46 7.62 5.19
CA THR A 52 -5.83 7.91 5.64
C THR A 52 -6.08 9.41 5.75
N ALA A 53 -5.17 10.14 6.39
CA ALA A 53 -5.22 11.60 6.48
C ALA A 53 -5.18 12.25 5.10
N ALA A 54 -4.50 11.60 4.15
CA ALA A 54 -4.42 12.06 2.79
C ALA A 54 -5.66 11.77 1.93
N GLY A 55 -6.59 10.95 2.41
CA GLY A 55 -7.79 10.56 1.69
C GLY A 55 -7.58 9.43 0.66
N HIS A 56 -6.40 8.80 0.62
CA HIS A 56 -6.12 7.68 -0.28
C HIS A 56 -6.67 6.36 0.25
N VAL A 57 -6.81 6.21 1.56
CA VAL A 57 -7.32 5.00 2.22
C VAL A 57 -8.38 5.37 3.24
N ARG A 58 -9.44 4.58 3.33
CA ARG A 58 -10.39 4.58 4.44
C ARG A 58 -10.13 3.38 5.33
N ARG A 59 -10.07 3.60 6.64
CA ARG A 59 -9.94 2.55 7.64
C ARG A 59 -11.25 2.42 8.41
N GLU A 60 -11.83 1.24 8.37
CA GLU A 60 -13.02 0.87 9.14
C GLU A 60 -12.66 -0.21 10.16
N ARG A 61 -13.16 -0.10 11.40
CA ARG A 61 -12.95 -1.13 12.42
C ARG A 61 -14.13 -2.09 12.40
N ILE A 62 -13.87 -3.34 12.02
CA ILE A 62 -14.85 -4.44 12.03
C ILE A 62 -14.51 -5.39 13.17
N GLY A 63 -15.15 -5.17 14.32
CA GLY A 63 -14.90 -5.90 15.57
C GLY A 63 -13.46 -5.74 16.08
N ARG A 64 -12.68 -6.83 16.03
CA ARG A 64 -11.27 -6.85 16.46
C ARG A 64 -10.28 -6.56 15.31
N ARG A 65 -10.75 -6.43 14.07
CA ARG A 65 -9.91 -6.20 12.89
C ARG A 65 -10.20 -4.84 12.27
N ASN A 66 -9.21 -4.32 11.56
CA ASN A 66 -9.41 -3.20 10.65
C ASN A 66 -9.62 -3.75 9.25
N ARG A 67 -10.51 -3.13 8.50
CA ARG A 67 -10.67 -3.30 7.06
C ARG A 67 -10.26 -2.00 6.37
N TYR A 68 -9.45 -2.12 5.33
CA TYR A 68 -8.91 -0.99 4.60
C TYR A 68 -9.54 -0.93 3.21
N THR A 69 -10.00 0.24 2.81
CA THR A 69 -10.56 0.46 1.47
C THR A 69 -9.79 1.59 0.82
N VAL A 70 -9.15 1.30 -0.31
CA VAL A 70 -8.48 2.33 -1.11
C VAL A 70 -9.52 3.20 -1.81
N VAL A 71 -9.26 4.50 -1.92
CA VAL A 71 -10.09 5.46 -2.65
C VAL A 71 -9.51 5.60 -4.07
N PRO A 72 -10.09 4.93 -5.09
CA PRO A 72 -9.48 4.85 -6.41
C PRO A 72 -9.42 6.20 -7.13
N ASP A 73 -10.39 7.08 -6.90
CA ASP A 73 -10.48 8.40 -7.56
C ASP A 73 -9.59 9.46 -6.91
N ALA A 74 -8.87 9.14 -5.84
CA ALA A 74 -7.94 10.07 -5.23
C ALA A 74 -6.74 10.32 -6.17
N SER A 75 -6.50 11.57 -6.53
CA SER A 75 -5.32 11.98 -7.31
C SER A 75 -4.04 11.89 -6.48
N PHE A 76 -2.91 11.60 -7.13
CA PHE A 76 -1.61 11.74 -6.50
C PHE A 76 -1.35 13.21 -6.14
N ARG A 77 -0.67 13.44 -5.00
CA ARG A 77 -0.41 14.79 -4.47
C ARG A 77 0.69 15.55 -5.20
N HIS A 78 1.52 14.85 -5.96
CA HIS A 78 2.70 15.44 -6.58
C HIS A 78 2.34 16.05 -7.94
N PRO A 79 2.72 17.32 -8.25
CA PRO A 79 2.35 17.99 -9.51
C PRO A 79 2.67 17.21 -10.79
N LEU A 80 3.77 16.44 -10.78
CA LEU A 80 4.13 15.59 -11.92
C LEU A 80 3.13 14.44 -12.18
N GLU A 81 2.38 14.06 -11.17
CA GLU A 81 1.52 12.87 -11.14
C GLU A 81 0.05 13.23 -10.83
N GLU A 82 -0.32 14.52 -10.74
CA GLU A 82 -1.68 14.96 -10.42
C GLU A 82 -2.75 14.41 -11.38
N HIS A 83 -2.34 14.10 -12.62
CA HIS A 83 -3.18 13.47 -13.64
C HIS A 83 -3.43 11.98 -13.40
N LEU A 84 -2.68 11.34 -12.50
CA LEU A 84 -2.82 9.94 -12.14
C LEU A 84 -3.70 9.79 -10.90
N THR A 85 -4.59 8.80 -10.96
CA THR A 85 -5.39 8.39 -9.82
C THR A 85 -4.75 7.17 -9.15
N VAL A 86 -5.01 7.03 -7.85
CA VAL A 86 -4.62 5.83 -7.09
C VAL A 86 -5.14 4.55 -7.76
N GLY A 87 -6.36 4.58 -8.30
CA GLY A 87 -6.94 3.46 -9.03
C GLY A 87 -6.16 3.10 -10.30
N ALA A 88 -5.77 4.09 -11.11
CA ALA A 88 -5.00 3.86 -12.33
C ALA A 88 -3.61 3.27 -12.02
N PHE A 89 -2.94 3.79 -11.00
CA PHE A 89 -1.67 3.23 -10.51
C PHE A 89 -1.83 1.78 -10.06
N LEU A 90 -2.85 1.50 -9.23
CA LEU A 90 -3.09 0.15 -8.72
C LEU A 90 -3.47 -0.84 -9.81
N ALA A 91 -4.23 -0.41 -10.81
CA ALA A 91 -4.53 -1.24 -11.98
C ALA A 91 -3.24 -1.68 -12.67
N LEU A 92 -2.28 -0.76 -12.90
CA LEU A 92 -1.00 -1.09 -13.53
C LEU A 92 -0.15 -2.06 -12.69
N VAL A 93 -0.12 -1.88 -11.36
CA VAL A 93 0.75 -2.68 -10.48
C VAL A 93 0.16 -4.05 -10.15
N LEU A 94 -1.16 -4.14 -10.03
CA LEU A 94 -1.86 -5.39 -9.72
C LEU A 94 -2.19 -6.21 -10.97
N ASP A 95 -2.17 -5.59 -12.16
CA ASP A 95 -2.26 -6.31 -13.43
C ASP A 95 -1.02 -7.20 -13.58
N ARG A 96 -1.20 -8.48 -13.29
CA ARG A 96 -0.15 -9.48 -13.50
C ARG A 96 -0.18 -9.84 -14.99
N PRO A 97 0.87 -9.54 -15.77
CA PRO A 97 0.93 -10.03 -17.14
C PRO A 97 0.83 -11.55 -17.08
N ASN A 98 -0.14 -12.09 -17.81
CA ASN A 98 -0.34 -13.53 -17.95
C ASN A 98 0.98 -14.12 -18.47
N ARG A 99 1.71 -14.84 -17.61
CA ARG A 99 3.01 -15.40 -17.98
C ARG A 99 2.71 -16.59 -18.91
N PRO A 100 3.21 -16.60 -20.17
CA PRO A 100 3.06 -17.76 -21.04
C PRO A 100 3.78 -18.99 -20.45
#